data_AF-A0A838UXM1-F1
#
_entry.id   AF-A0A838UXM1-F1
#
_cell.length_a   1.000
_cell.length_b   1.000
_cell.length_c   1.000
_cell.angle_alpha   90.00
_cell.angle_beta   90.00
_cell.angle_gamma   90.00
#
_symmetry.space_group_name_H-M   'P 1'
#
loop_
_entity.id
_entity.type
_entity.pdbx_description
1 polymer ?
#
loop_
_entity_poly.entity_id
_entity_poly.type
_entity_poly.pdbx_seq_one_letter_code
_entity_poly.pdbx_strand_id
1 'polypeptide(L)'
;MAKGLAAASVRNLHVVLHSALSEAVRLSLLPRNVADGVRPPRKEHVEMHVYDESQAALFIEHAQRDPFGPLYIVAITTGMRLGEITALRWKDVDLDKGVLQVNQSLASVLGKMIFVEPKTRSSRRTIRLTKVAIYALRKQRMQHLDQSLQLGEKWNADDLVFPNSVGKPLDPHGVGVRRFPPF
;
A
#
# COMPACT_ATOMS: atom_id res chain seq x y z
N MET A 1 -26.57 21.12 -9.33
CA MET A 1 -25.34 21.54 -10.03
C MET A 1 -24.31 20.42 -9.91
N ALA A 2 -23.82 19.88 -11.03
CA ALA A 2 -22.86 18.77 -10.99
C ALA A 2 -21.54 19.24 -10.37
N LYS A 3 -21.04 18.54 -9.34
CA LYS A 3 -19.72 18.81 -8.76
C LYS A 3 -18.66 18.64 -9.86
N GLY A 4 -17.90 19.69 -10.14
CA GLY A 4 -16.76 19.63 -11.07
C GLY A 4 -15.68 18.65 -10.58
N LEU A 5 -14.82 18.22 -11.50
CA LEU A 5 -13.67 17.37 -11.17
C LEU A 5 -12.69 18.10 -10.22
N ALA A 6 -12.04 17.36 -9.33
CA ALA A 6 -10.99 17.90 -8.48
C ALA A 6 -9.81 18.42 -9.32
N ALA A 7 -9.12 19.46 -8.87
CA ALA A 7 -7.97 20.06 -9.57
C ALA A 7 -6.88 19.04 -9.90
N ALA A 8 -6.62 18.09 -9.01
CA ALA A 8 -5.68 16.99 -9.24
C ALA A 8 -6.12 16.09 -10.42
N SER A 9 -7.41 15.77 -10.51
CA SER A 9 -7.97 14.99 -11.61
C SER A 9 -7.85 15.72 -12.95
N VAL A 10 -8.20 17.01 -12.98
CA VAL A 10 -8.05 17.86 -14.18
C VAL A 10 -6.59 17.92 -14.63
N ARG A 11 -5.66 18.06 -13.69
CA ARG A 11 -4.23 18.08 -13.98
C ARG A 11 -3.72 16.75 -14.53
N ASN A 12 -4.14 15.62 -13.96
CA ASN A 12 -3.76 14.30 -14.46
C ASN A 12 -4.28 14.08 -15.89
N LEU A 13 -5.52 14.48 -16.17
CA LEU A 13 -6.07 14.44 -17.53
C LEU A 13 -5.28 15.33 -18.50
N HIS A 14 -4.92 16.54 -18.09
CA HIS A 14 -4.08 17.43 -18.89
C HIS A 14 -2.72 16.80 -19.20
N VAL A 15 -2.06 16.16 -18.23
CA VAL A 15 -0.78 15.46 -18.46
C VAL A 15 -0.91 14.34 -19.49
N VAL A 16 -1.96 13.51 -19.38
CA VAL A 16 -2.18 12.40 -20.33
C VAL A 16 -2.46 12.93 -21.74
N LEU A 17 -3.36 13.91 -21.86
CA LEU A 17 -3.71 14.51 -23.15
C LEU A 17 -2.52 15.22 -23.78
N HIS A 18 -1.77 15.99 -22.99
CA HIS A 18 -0.57 16.68 -23.45
C HIS A 18 0.48 15.69 -23.95
N SER A 19 0.70 14.58 -23.25
CA SER A 19 1.62 13.53 -23.70
C SER A 19 1.18 12.88 -25.01
N ALA A 20 -0.12 12.54 -25.14
CA ALA A 20 -0.64 11.91 -26.35
C ALA A 20 -0.56 12.85 -27.58
N LEU A 21 -0.91 14.12 -27.39
CA LEU A 21 -0.83 15.13 -28.46
C LEU A 21 0.62 15.46 -28.82
N SER A 22 1.54 15.49 -27.84
CA SER A 22 2.97 15.64 -28.11
C SER A 22 3.51 14.51 -28.98
N GLU A 23 3.09 13.27 -28.70
CA GLU A 23 3.46 12.11 -29.53
C GLU A 23 2.88 12.21 -30.95
N ALA A 24 1.63 12.64 -31.09
CA ALA A 24 1.03 12.87 -32.40
C ALA A 24 1.77 13.94 -33.23
N VAL A 25 2.28 15.00 -32.58
CA VAL A 25 3.15 16.00 -33.23
C VAL A 25 4.50 15.38 -33.61
N ARG A 26 5.12 14.60 -32.72
CA ARG A 26 6.39 13.90 -32.99
C ARG A 26 6.27 12.98 -34.22
N LEU A 27 5.13 12.31 -34.37
CA LEU A 27 4.81 11.46 -35.51
C LEU A 27 4.31 12.24 -36.74
N SER A 28 4.31 13.58 -36.70
CA SER A 28 3.81 14.47 -37.76
C SER A 28 2.35 14.25 -38.14
N LEU A 29 1.53 13.67 -37.25
CA LEU A 29 0.08 13.50 -37.41
C LEU A 29 -0.67 14.80 -37.11
N LEU A 30 -0.09 15.64 -36.24
CA LEU A 30 -0.60 16.96 -35.92
C LEU A 30 0.50 18.00 -36.14
N PRO A 31 0.16 19.21 -36.62
CA PRO A 31 1.13 20.27 -36.81
C PRO A 31 1.59 20.92 -35.49
N ARG A 32 0.80 20.79 -34.41
CA ARG A 32 1.11 21.33 -33.08
C ARG A 32 0.28 20.68 -31.98
N ASN A 33 0.75 20.78 -30.74
CA ASN A 33 0.04 20.31 -29.56
C ASN A 33 -0.84 21.43 -28.99
N VAL A 34 -2.16 21.27 -29.06
CA VAL A 34 -3.11 22.28 -28.57
C VAL A 34 -3.12 22.42 -27.04
N ALA A 35 -2.64 21.41 -26.31
CA ALA A 35 -2.59 21.45 -24.85
C ALA A 35 -1.51 22.38 -24.29
N ASP A 36 -0.55 22.84 -25.12
CA ASP A 36 0.53 23.77 -24.72
C ASP A 36 -0.03 25.14 -24.27
N GLY A 37 -1.13 25.58 -24.87
CA GLY A 37 -1.81 26.83 -24.50
C GLY A 37 -2.65 26.76 -23.22
N VAL A 38 -2.84 25.55 -22.68
CA VAL A 38 -3.72 25.33 -21.52
C VAL A 38 -2.90 25.30 -20.24
N ARG A 39 -3.21 26.18 -19.29
CA ARG A 39 -2.64 26.15 -17.94
C ARG A 39 -3.51 25.28 -17.04
N PRO A 40 -3.08 24.06 -16.65
CA PRO A 40 -3.86 23.23 -15.74
C PRO A 40 -3.94 23.89 -14.36
N PRO A 41 -4.99 23.59 -13.57
CA PRO A 41 -5.14 24.14 -12.22
C PRO A 41 -3.93 23.78 -11.37
N ARG A 42 -3.54 24.69 -10.48
CA ARG A 42 -2.48 24.44 -9.50
C ARG A 42 -2.97 23.36 -8.54
N LYS A 43 -2.10 22.39 -8.27
CA LYS A 43 -2.35 21.42 -7.21
C LYS A 43 -2.05 22.13 -5.89
N GLU A 44 -3.06 22.28 -5.04
CA GLU A 44 -2.82 22.69 -3.66
C GLU A 44 -1.97 21.63 -2.98
N HIS A 45 -0.90 22.08 -2.33
CA HIS A 45 -0.05 21.19 -1.55
C HIS A 45 -0.69 21.04 -0.18
N VAL A 46 -1.31 19.89 0.05
CA VAL A 46 -1.78 19.54 1.39
C VAL A 46 -0.55 19.11 2.19
N GLU A 47 -0.26 19.82 3.27
CA GLU A 47 0.83 19.48 4.18
C GLU A 47 0.53 18.14 4.87
N MET A 48 1.40 17.15 4.66
CA MET A 48 1.28 15.86 5.34
C MET A 48 1.75 16.03 6.77
N HIS A 49 0.86 15.75 7.72
CA HIS A 49 1.23 15.66 9.13
C HIS A 49 2.02 14.37 9.33
N VAL A 50 3.28 14.50 9.74
CA VAL A 50 4.16 13.38 10.04
C VAL A 50 4.23 13.24 11.55
N TYR A 51 4.21 11.99 12.03
CA TYR A 51 4.35 11.73 13.46
C TYR A 51 5.77 12.04 13.94
N ASP A 52 5.87 12.74 15.06
CA ASP A 52 7.11 12.78 15.83
C ASP A 52 7.36 11.44 16.55
N GLU A 53 8.52 11.32 17.20
CA GLU A 53 8.92 10.09 17.89
C GLU A 53 7.95 9.68 19.02
N SER A 54 7.43 10.66 19.76
CA SER A 54 6.48 10.41 20.86
C SER A 54 5.13 9.94 20.34
N GLN A 55 4.65 10.54 19.24
CA GLN A 55 3.42 10.15 18.56
C GLN A 55 3.56 8.76 17.93
N ALA A 56 4.71 8.44 17.35
CA ALA A 56 4.98 7.12 16.80
C ALA A 56 5.03 6.04 17.90
N ALA A 57 5.63 6.35 19.05
CA ALA A 57 5.66 5.44 20.21
C ALA A 57 4.24 5.17 20.74
N LEU A 58 3.44 6.23 20.91
CA LEU A 58 2.05 6.14 21.35
C LEU A 58 1.22 5.31 20.34
N PHE A 59 1.39 5.58 19.04
CA PHE A 59 0.75 4.81 17.98
C PHE A 59 1.07 3.32 18.08
N ILE A 60 2.35 2.96 18.27
CA ILE A 60 2.78 1.56 18.43
C ILE A 60 2.13 0.93 19.66
N GLU A 61 2.04 1.65 20.78
CA GLU A 61 1.41 1.14 22.01
C GLU A 61 -0.07 0.82 21.80
N HIS A 62 -0.81 1.71 21.15
CA HIS A 62 -2.21 1.48 20.81
C HIS A 62 -2.38 0.36 19.78
N ALA A 63 -1.53 0.32 18.76
CA ALA A 63 -1.55 -0.69 17.72
C ALA A 63 -1.42 -2.11 18.30
N GLN A 64 -0.62 -2.34 19.36
CA GLN A 64 -0.48 -3.68 19.96
C GLN A 64 -1.80 -4.32 20.45
N ARG A 65 -2.81 -3.48 20.75
CA ARG A 65 -4.14 -3.88 21.23
C ARG A 65 -5.17 -3.99 20.11
N ASP A 66 -4.85 -3.52 18.90
CA ASP A 66 -5.74 -3.53 17.74
C ASP A 66 -5.62 -4.86 16.96
N PRO A 67 -6.72 -5.41 16.40
CA PRO A 67 -6.66 -6.60 15.54
C PRO A 67 -5.75 -6.46 14.31
N PHE A 68 -5.60 -5.26 13.76
CA PHE A 68 -4.68 -4.92 12.66
C PHE A 68 -3.34 -4.40 13.18
N GLY A 69 -3.11 -4.44 14.49
CA GLY A 69 -1.89 -4.02 15.16
C GLY A 69 -0.61 -4.47 14.49
N PRO A 70 -0.44 -5.78 14.21
CA PRO A 70 0.76 -6.27 13.53
C PRO A 70 1.01 -5.64 12.15
N LEU A 71 -0.06 -5.38 11.37
CA LEU A 71 0.04 -4.70 10.09
C LEU A 71 0.56 -3.27 10.27
N TYR A 72 0.00 -2.54 11.23
CA TYR A 72 0.38 -1.15 11.50
C TYR A 72 1.82 -1.03 12.03
N ILE A 73 2.21 -1.92 12.94
CA ILE A 73 3.58 -1.98 13.47
C ILE A 73 4.57 -2.26 12.34
N VAL A 74 4.27 -3.19 11.44
CA VAL A 74 5.13 -3.44 10.27
C VAL A 74 5.16 -2.20 9.37
N ALA A 75 4.03 -1.55 9.11
CA ALA A 75 3.98 -0.36 8.26
C ALA A 75 4.88 0.77 8.78
N ILE A 76 4.75 1.14 10.05
CA ILE A 76 5.48 2.26 10.64
C ILE A 76 6.98 1.95 10.82
N THR A 77 7.34 0.70 11.10
CA THR A 77 8.74 0.33 11.35
C THR A 77 9.54 -0.03 10.10
N THR A 78 8.88 -0.39 9.00
CA THR A 78 9.55 -0.79 7.75
C THR A 78 9.43 0.25 6.63
N GLY A 79 8.46 1.15 6.72
CA GLY A 79 8.16 2.12 5.66
C GLY A 79 7.68 1.46 4.35
N MET A 80 7.24 0.21 4.40
CA MET A 80 6.70 -0.48 3.23
C MET A 80 5.43 0.22 2.72
N ARG A 81 5.25 0.20 1.40
CA ARG A 81 3.99 0.68 0.82
C ARG A 81 2.86 -0.27 1.20
N LEU A 82 1.66 0.25 1.38
CA LEU A 82 0.52 -0.56 1.81
C LEU A 82 0.25 -1.77 0.89
N GLY A 83 0.37 -1.60 -0.43
CA GLY A 83 0.28 -2.72 -1.38
C GLY A 83 1.38 -3.78 -1.20
N GLU A 84 2.59 -3.40 -0.78
CA GLU A 84 3.67 -4.34 -0.47
C GLU A 84 3.34 -5.13 0.81
N ILE A 85 2.78 -4.45 1.82
CA ILE A 85 2.40 -5.06 3.10
C ILE A 85 1.25 -6.05 2.92
N THR A 86 0.19 -5.66 2.22
CA THR A 86 -0.97 -6.55 2.00
C THR A 86 -0.67 -7.71 1.04
N ALA A 87 0.45 -7.65 0.32
CA ALA A 87 0.96 -8.75 -0.48
C ALA A 87 2.04 -9.60 0.23
N LEU A 88 2.48 -9.24 1.43
CA LEU A 88 3.56 -9.94 2.11
C LEU A 88 3.16 -11.38 2.42
N ARG A 89 4.03 -12.34 2.13
CA ARG A 89 3.82 -13.77 2.39
C ARG A 89 4.80 -14.29 3.45
N TRP A 90 4.42 -15.35 4.16
CA TRP A 90 5.28 -15.92 5.21
C TRP A 90 6.60 -16.44 4.66
N LYS A 91 6.62 -17.01 3.45
CA LYS A 91 7.87 -17.40 2.77
C LYS A 91 8.88 -16.27 2.57
N ASP A 92 8.44 -15.01 2.58
CA ASP A 92 9.28 -13.83 2.39
C ASP A 92 9.75 -13.22 3.72
N VAL A 93 9.41 -13.84 4.86
CA VAL A 93 9.73 -13.37 6.21
C VAL A 93 10.60 -14.39 6.95
N ASP A 94 11.81 -13.99 7.31
CA ASP A 94 12.73 -14.76 8.15
C ASP A 94 12.81 -14.11 9.53
N LEU A 95 12.01 -14.61 10.48
CA LEU A 95 11.93 -14.08 11.83
C LEU A 95 13.16 -14.38 12.68
N ASP A 96 13.92 -15.43 12.33
CA ASP A 96 15.12 -15.82 13.07
C ASP A 96 16.30 -14.93 12.69
N LYS A 97 16.42 -14.61 11.39
CA LYS A 97 17.37 -13.61 10.90
C LYS A 97 16.89 -12.17 11.10
N GLY A 98 15.62 -11.98 11.45
CA GLY A 98 15.00 -10.67 11.65
C GLY A 98 14.95 -9.84 10.37
N VAL A 99 14.61 -10.46 9.24
CA VAL A 99 14.52 -9.80 7.94
C VAL A 99 13.26 -10.18 7.18
N LEU A 100 12.78 -9.29 6.31
CA LEU A 100 11.78 -9.63 5.29
C LEU A 100 12.25 -9.18 3.91
N GLN A 101 11.65 -9.77 2.88
CA GLN A 101 11.89 -9.41 1.48
C GLN A 101 10.63 -8.82 0.84
N VAL A 102 10.79 -7.69 0.15
CA VAL A 102 9.70 -7.08 -0.63
C VAL A 102 9.77 -7.61 -2.05
N ASN A 103 9.02 -8.68 -2.34
CA ASN A 103 9.07 -9.37 -3.62
C ASN A 103 7.86 -9.09 -4.53
N GLN A 104 6.77 -8.55 -3.98
CA GLN A 104 5.53 -8.28 -4.70
C GLN A 104 4.74 -7.15 -4.03
N SER A 105 3.78 -6.59 -4.77
CA SER A 105 2.79 -5.66 -4.27
C SER A 105 1.42 -6.11 -4.73
N LEU A 106 0.39 -5.73 -3.98
CA LEU A 106 -1.01 -5.94 -4.35
C LEU A 106 -1.54 -4.65 -4.98
N ALA A 107 -2.22 -4.77 -6.11
CA ALA A 107 -2.87 -3.66 -6.79
C ALA A 107 -4.34 -3.98 -7.07
N SER A 108 -5.21 -2.97 -7.03
CA SER A 108 -6.59 -3.08 -7.48
C SER A 108 -6.68 -2.58 -8.91
N VAL A 109 -7.03 -3.46 -9.85
CA VAL A 109 -7.20 -3.14 -11.27
C VAL A 109 -8.60 -3.56 -11.68
N LEU A 110 -9.43 -2.58 -12.05
CA LEU A 110 -10.83 -2.79 -12.46
C LEU A 110 -11.64 -3.59 -11.41
N GLY A 111 -11.41 -3.30 -10.13
CA GLY A 111 -12.07 -3.98 -9.01
C GLY A 111 -11.54 -5.38 -8.68
N LYS A 112 -10.47 -5.83 -9.35
CA LYS A 112 -9.81 -7.10 -9.07
C LYS A 112 -8.48 -6.88 -8.39
N MET A 113 -8.25 -7.62 -7.31
CA MET A 113 -6.97 -7.64 -6.61
C MET A 113 -6.00 -8.52 -7.38
N ILE A 114 -4.88 -7.94 -7.82
CA ILE A 114 -3.83 -8.64 -8.55
C ILE A 114 -2.50 -8.48 -7.83
N PHE A 115 -1.74 -9.57 -7.73
CA PHE A 115 -0.34 -9.52 -7.33
C PHE A 115 0.47 -9.01 -8.51
N VAL A 116 1.24 -7.96 -8.28
CA VAL A 116 2.14 -7.38 -9.26
C VAL A 116 3.56 -7.51 -8.75
N GLU A 117 4.45 -7.96 -9.62
CA GLU A 117 5.88 -7.85 -9.34
C GLU A 117 6.26 -6.37 -9.31
N PRO A 118 7.15 -5.96 -8.40
CA PRO A 118 7.46 -4.57 -8.26
C PRO A 118 8.29 -4.15 -9.48
N LYS A 119 7.91 -3.00 -10.07
CA LYS A 119 8.17 -2.63 -11.48
C LYS A 119 9.64 -2.60 -11.91
N THR A 120 10.59 -2.67 -10.98
CA THR A 120 12.04 -2.61 -11.25
C THR A 120 12.82 -3.54 -10.32
N ARG A 121 13.96 -4.10 -10.75
CA ARG A 121 14.86 -4.87 -9.85
C ARG A 121 15.24 -4.11 -8.58
N SER A 122 15.39 -2.79 -8.65
CA SER A 122 15.70 -1.90 -7.52
C SER A 122 14.61 -1.84 -6.44
N SER A 123 13.38 -2.26 -6.76
CA SER A 123 12.26 -2.26 -5.82
C SER A 123 12.22 -3.53 -4.95
N ARG A 124 12.89 -4.61 -5.38
CA ARG A 124 13.12 -5.80 -4.55
C ARG A 124 14.21 -5.48 -3.54
N ARG A 125 13.86 -5.52 -2.27
CA ARG A 125 14.77 -5.15 -1.17
C ARG A 125 14.55 -6.03 0.04
N THR A 126 15.62 -6.22 0.81
CA THR A 126 15.56 -6.83 2.13
C THR A 126 15.46 -5.72 3.17
N ILE A 127 14.50 -5.84 4.09
CA ILE A 127 14.29 -4.90 5.19
C ILE A 127 14.61 -5.61 6.49
N ARG A 128 15.43 -4.99 7.34
CA ARG A 128 15.67 -5.47 8.70
C ARG A 128 14.47 -5.15 9.58
N LEU A 129 14.01 -6.13 10.34
CA LEU A 129 12.89 -6.00 11.25
C LEU A 129 13.37 -5.47 12.60
N THR A 130 12.62 -4.54 13.17
CA THR A 130 12.80 -4.13 14.57
C THR A 130 12.31 -5.24 15.50
N LYS A 131 12.77 -5.23 16.76
CA LYS A 131 12.30 -6.20 17.77
C LYS A 131 10.78 -6.18 17.93
N VAL A 132 10.16 -5.00 17.87
CA VAL A 132 8.71 -4.82 17.97
C VAL A 132 7.99 -5.44 16.77
N ALA A 133 8.54 -5.28 15.56
CA ALA A 133 7.99 -5.91 14.36
C ALA A 133 8.11 -7.44 14.40
N ILE A 134 9.24 -7.98 14.86
CA ILE A 134 9.42 -9.44 15.03
C ILE A 134 8.39 -9.98 16.03
N TYR A 135 8.22 -9.31 17.17
CA TYR A 135 7.22 -9.70 18.17
C TYR A 135 5.79 -9.68 17.59
N ALA A 136 5.44 -8.61 16.88
CA ALA A 136 4.13 -8.47 16.26
C ALA A 136 3.87 -9.56 15.20
N LEU A 137 4.87 -9.88 14.37
CA LEU A 137 4.78 -10.96 13.37
C LEU A 137 4.69 -12.35 14.02
N ARG A 138 5.41 -12.61 15.12
CA ARG A 138 5.25 -13.87 15.86
C ARG A 138 3.82 -14.02 16.40
N LYS A 139 3.27 -12.96 16.99
CA LYS A 139 1.87 -12.93 17.46
C LYS A 139 0.89 -13.20 16.31
N GLN A 140 1.10 -12.55 15.16
CA GLN A 140 0.29 -12.78 13.96
C GLN A 140 0.34 -14.25 13.50
N ARG A 141 1.52 -14.86 13.50
CA ARG A 141 1.70 -16.27 13.10
C ARG A 141 0.96 -17.23 14.03
N MET A 142 0.96 -16.94 15.34
CA MET A 142 0.18 -17.72 16.32
C MET A 142 -1.32 -17.59 16.05
N GLN A 143 -1.83 -16.39 15.80
CA GLN A 143 -3.25 -16.18 15.48
C GLN A 143 -3.68 -16.90 14.19
N HIS A 144 -2.79 -17.01 13.20
CA HIS A 144 -3.07 -17.75 11.97
C HIS A 144 -3.18 -19.26 12.21
N LEU A 145 -2.34 -19.82 13.10
CA LEU A 145 -2.43 -21.23 13.47
C LEU A 145 -3.80 -21.53 14.10
N ASP A 146 -4.24 -20.67 15.04
CA ASP A 146 -5.56 -20.81 15.67
C ASP A 146 -6.71 -20.70 14.65
N GLN A 147 -6.62 -19.76 13.70
CA GLN A 147 -7.64 -19.57 12.66
C GLN A 147 -7.67 -20.73 11.66
N SER A 148 -6.50 -21.27 11.29
CA SER A 148 -6.42 -22.42 10.37
C SER A 148 -7.05 -23.68 10.98
N LEU A 149 -6.91 -23.89 12.29
CA LEU A 149 -7.58 -24.98 13.00
C LEU A 149 -9.11 -24.83 12.98
N GLN A 150 -9.62 -23.60 13.01
CA GLN A 150 -11.07 -23.33 13.02
C GLN A 150 -11.71 -23.35 11.62
N LEU A 151 -11.02 -22.81 10.62
CA LEU A 151 -11.56 -22.57 9.27
C LEU A 151 -11.11 -23.62 8.25
N GLY A 152 -10.18 -24.51 8.63
CA GLY A 152 -9.66 -25.60 7.82
C GLY A 152 -8.42 -25.23 6.98
N GLU A 153 -7.76 -26.25 6.43
CA GLU A 153 -6.45 -26.15 5.76
C GLU A 153 -6.42 -25.23 4.53
N LYS A 154 -7.58 -24.90 3.94
CA LYS A 154 -7.65 -24.04 2.75
C LYS A 154 -7.75 -22.55 3.06
N TRP A 155 -7.87 -22.18 4.34
CA TRP A 155 -7.86 -20.77 4.73
C TRP A 155 -6.48 -20.17 4.46
N ASN A 156 -6.44 -19.00 3.81
CA ASN A 156 -5.21 -18.31 3.42
C ASN A 156 -4.31 -19.09 2.45
N ALA A 157 -4.89 -19.62 1.36
CA ALA A 157 -4.17 -20.38 0.33
C ALA A 157 -2.98 -19.64 -0.33
N ASP A 158 -2.96 -18.30 -0.29
CA ASP A 158 -1.88 -17.47 -0.82
C ASP A 158 -0.70 -17.28 0.18
N ASP A 159 -0.79 -17.88 1.37
CA ASP A 159 0.22 -17.78 2.44
C ASP A 159 0.52 -16.34 2.87
N LEU A 160 -0.51 -15.49 2.93
CA LEU A 160 -0.37 -14.08 3.26
C LEU A 160 -0.09 -13.90 4.76
N VAL A 161 0.71 -12.89 5.09
CA VAL A 161 0.93 -12.46 6.48
C VAL A 161 -0.29 -11.72 7.02
N PHE A 162 -0.98 -10.96 6.17
CA PHE A 162 -2.15 -10.16 6.54
C PHE A 162 -3.35 -10.45 5.62
N PRO A 163 -3.97 -11.63 5.72
CA PRO A 163 -5.22 -11.93 5.04
C PRO A 163 -6.41 -11.22 5.71
N ASN A 164 -7.52 -11.13 5.01
CA ASN A 164 -8.82 -10.79 5.59
C ASN A 164 -9.44 -12.01 6.32
N SER A 165 -10.63 -11.83 6.90
CA SER A 165 -11.33 -12.87 7.65
C SER A 165 -11.60 -14.16 6.85
N VAL A 166 -11.70 -14.07 5.52
CA VAL A 166 -11.93 -15.23 4.63
C VAL A 166 -10.63 -15.77 4.01
N GLY A 167 -9.46 -15.31 4.45
CA GLY A 167 -8.18 -15.81 3.96
C GLY A 167 -7.77 -15.24 2.59
N LYS A 168 -8.33 -14.09 2.18
CA LYS A 168 -8.04 -13.41 0.92
C LYS A 168 -7.25 -12.11 1.17
N PRO A 169 -6.58 -11.55 0.14
CA PRO A 169 -5.85 -10.30 0.29
C PRO A 169 -6.72 -9.15 0.82
N LEU A 170 -6.16 -8.33 1.72
CA LEU A 170 -6.76 -7.07 2.15
C LEU A 170 -6.67 -6.03 1.01
N ASP A 171 -7.78 -5.36 0.71
CA ASP A 171 -7.78 -4.23 -0.22
C ASP A 171 -6.96 -3.06 0.37
N PRO A 172 -5.84 -2.65 -0.25
CA PRO A 172 -5.04 -1.52 0.20
C PRO A 172 -5.86 -0.23 0.34
N HIS A 173 -6.88 -0.03 -0.51
CA HIS A 173 -7.72 1.16 -0.43
C HIS A 173 -8.64 1.13 0.80
N GLY A 174 -9.08 -0.06 1.23
CA GLY A 174 -9.94 -0.23 2.40
C GLY A 174 -9.20 -0.15 3.74
N VAL A 175 -7.92 -0.54 3.77
CA VAL A 175 -7.11 -0.53 5.01
C VAL A 175 -6.85 0.91 5.50
N GLY A 176 -6.63 1.86 4.58
CA GLY A 176 -6.33 3.27 4.91
C GLY A 176 -7.55 4.11 5.30
N VAL A 177 -8.78 3.63 5.08
CA VAL A 177 -10.03 4.37 5.37
C VAL A 177 -10.57 4.06 6.77
N ARG A 178 -9.99 3.07 7.47
CA ARG A 178 -10.31 2.76 8.85
C ARG A 178 -9.82 3.91 9.74
N ARG A 179 -10.75 4.75 10.19
CA ARG A 179 -10.47 5.85 11.10
C ARG A 179 -10.24 5.29 12.49
N PHE A 180 -9.05 5.52 13.04
CA PHE A 180 -8.90 5.52 14.49
C PHE A 180 -9.71 6.69 15.04
N PRO A 181 -10.50 6.50 16.12
CA PRO A 181 -11.05 7.64 16.83
C PRO A 181 -9.88 8.58 17.20
N PRO A 182 -10.02 9.90 17.01
CA PRO A 182 -8.99 10.84 17.42
C PRO A 182 -8.75 10.68 18.93
N PHE A 183 -7.47 10.67 19.31
CA PHE A 183 -7.02 10.63 20.70
C PHE A 183 -7.30 11.98 21.38
#